data_AF-A0A8I0VJK7-F1
#
_entry.id   AF-A0A8I0VJK7-F1
#
_cell.length_a   1.000
_cell.length_b   1.000
_cell.length_c   1.000
_cell.angle_alpha   90.00
_cell.angle_beta   90.00
_cell.angle_gamma   90.00
#
_symmetry.space_group_name_H-M   'P 1'
#
loop_
_entity.id
_entity.type
_entity.pdbx_description
1 polymer ?
#
loop_
_entity_poly.entity_id
_entity_poly.type
_entity_poly.pdbx_seq_one_letter_code
_entity_poly.pdbx_strand_id
1 'polypeptide(L)'
;MWRRMFGKFGKVYLEEEISMSATIAFDTYAYVKKLRDAGVDERQAEIQAEALVALVEDRLATKQDIFALKRDLADVEANLRRDIREMDGKIETTKVEILARVDTKIETAKVDTIKWTAGMFAAQTALILGAMFAMLKMNQPNPQPTGSPLPSAQEMRLPAPSTPMPVVPHTR
;
A
#
# COMPACT_ATOMS: atom_id res chain seq x y z
N MET A 1 -14.50 -12.37 -17.15
CA MET A 1 -15.14 -13.06 -16.00
C MET A 1 -16.15 -12.17 -15.27
N TRP A 2 -15.79 -10.92 -14.97
CA TRP A 2 -16.62 -9.94 -14.24
C TRP A 2 -17.95 -9.52 -14.88
N ARG A 3 -18.04 -9.53 -16.23
CA ARG A 3 -19.26 -9.16 -16.98
C ARG A 3 -20.46 -10.12 -16.77
N ARG A 4 -20.22 -11.35 -16.31
CA ARG A 4 -21.28 -12.34 -16.02
C ARG A 4 -21.80 -12.27 -14.58
N MET A 5 -21.00 -11.80 -13.62
CA MET A 5 -21.39 -11.79 -12.21
C MET A 5 -22.41 -10.69 -11.87
N PHE A 6 -22.30 -9.51 -12.48
CA PHE A 6 -23.20 -8.38 -12.20
C PHE A 6 -24.41 -8.30 -13.13
N GLY A 7 -24.41 -9.03 -14.26
CA GLY A 7 -25.50 -9.00 -15.24
C GLY A 7 -26.81 -9.65 -14.78
N LYS A 8 -26.79 -10.48 -13.72
CA LYS A 8 -28.00 -11.10 -13.16
C LYS A 8 -28.70 -10.23 -12.12
N PHE A 9 -28.02 -9.28 -11.48
CA PHE A 9 -28.59 -8.49 -10.39
C PHE A 9 -29.41 -7.28 -10.89
N GLY A 10 -29.15 -6.79 -12.10
CA GLY A 10 -29.90 -5.64 -12.67
C GLY A 10 -31.20 -6.01 -13.41
N LYS A 11 -31.43 -7.30 -13.70
CA LYS A 11 -32.57 -7.73 -14.53
C LYS A 11 -33.82 -8.11 -13.73
N VAL A 12 -33.70 -8.28 -12.41
CA VAL A 12 -34.79 -8.75 -11.54
C VAL A 12 -35.64 -7.59 -10.99
N TYR A 13 -35.15 -6.34 -11.04
CA TYR A 13 -35.81 -5.21 -10.38
C TYR A 13 -36.44 -4.17 -11.31
N LEU A 14 -36.43 -4.36 -12.63
CA LEU A 14 -36.90 -3.32 -13.58
C LEU A 14 -38.11 -3.70 -14.43
N GLU A 15 -38.48 -4.98 -14.55
CA GLU A 15 -39.64 -5.37 -15.38
C GLU A 15 -40.97 -5.27 -14.64
N GLU A 16 -40.98 -5.31 -13.30
CA GLU A 16 -42.23 -5.43 -12.53
C GLU A 16 -42.88 -4.08 -12.18
N GLU A 17 -42.12 -2.97 -12.14
CA GLU A 17 -42.67 -1.65 -11.78
C GLU A 17 -43.22 -0.83 -12.97
N ILE A 18 -42.85 -1.16 -14.21
CA ILE A 18 -43.27 -0.38 -15.40
C ILE A 18 -44.70 -0.76 -15.87
N SER A 19 -45.31 -1.81 -15.31
CA SER A 19 -46.64 -2.28 -15.69
C SER A 19 -47.82 -1.53 -15.03
N MET A 20 -47.58 -0.48 -14.24
CA MET A 20 -48.64 0.27 -13.55
C MET A 20 -48.98 1.63 -14.16
N SER A 21 -48.60 1.89 -15.42
CA SER A 21 -49.27 2.96 -16.17
C SER A 21 -50.63 2.47 -16.64
N ALA A 22 -51.58 2.43 -15.70
CA ALA A 22 -52.99 2.37 -16.05
C ALA A 22 -53.27 3.65 -16.84
N THR A 23 -53.35 3.54 -18.17
CA THR A 23 -53.86 4.61 -19.01
C THR A 23 -55.29 4.87 -18.58
N ILE A 24 -55.50 5.86 -17.72
CA ILE A 24 -56.84 6.32 -17.34
C ILE A 24 -57.36 7.10 -18.56
N ALA A 25 -57.91 6.39 -19.53
CA ALA A 25 -58.65 7.02 -20.61
C ALA A 25 -59.93 7.62 -20.00
N PHE A 26 -60.02 8.95 -19.99
CA PHE A 26 -61.22 9.63 -19.51
C PHE A 26 -62.30 9.58 -20.60
N ASP A 27 -63.40 8.88 -20.32
CA ASP A 27 -64.56 8.81 -21.21
C ASP A 27 -65.52 9.97 -20.94
N THR A 28 -65.31 11.05 -21.70
CA THR A 28 -66.13 12.28 -21.63
C THR A 28 -67.62 11.99 -21.84
N TYR A 29 -67.98 11.09 -22.77
CA TYR A 29 -69.38 10.79 -23.08
C TYR A 29 -70.07 10.04 -21.94
N ALA A 30 -69.41 9.00 -21.40
CA ALA A 30 -69.94 8.26 -20.26
C ALA A 30 -70.07 9.15 -19.01
N TYR A 31 -69.16 10.11 -18.83
CA TYR A 31 -69.22 11.09 -17.74
C TYR A 31 -70.39 12.07 -17.90
N VAL A 32 -70.56 12.68 -19.09
CA VAL A 32 -71.71 13.56 -19.39
C VAL A 32 -73.04 12.82 -19.20
N LYS A 33 -73.14 11.58 -19.71
CA LYS A 33 -74.33 10.74 -19.53
C LYS A 33 -74.66 10.52 -18.04
N LYS A 34 -73.66 10.20 -17.22
CA LYS A 34 -73.87 10.02 -15.77
C LYS A 34 -74.38 11.29 -15.08
N LEU A 35 -73.85 12.45 -15.45
CA LEU A 35 -74.29 13.73 -14.90
C LEU A 35 -75.74 14.04 -15.30
N ARG A 36 -76.11 13.81 -16.57
CA ARG A 36 -77.49 13.96 -17.05
C ARG A 36 -78.46 13.01 -16.37
N ASP A 37 -78.08 11.73 -16.25
CA ASP A 37 -78.90 10.71 -15.57
C ASP A 37 -79.09 11.04 -14.07
N ALA A 38 -78.18 11.82 -13.48
CA ALA A 38 -78.27 12.37 -12.12
C ALA A 38 -79.04 13.71 -12.03
N GLY A 39 -79.59 14.21 -13.14
CA GLY A 39 -80.41 15.43 -13.18
C GLY A 39 -79.64 16.73 -13.42
N VAL A 40 -78.35 16.67 -13.77
CA VAL A 40 -77.59 17.85 -14.22
C VAL A 40 -78.04 18.23 -15.63
N ASP A 41 -78.23 19.53 -15.88
CA ASP A 41 -78.53 20.04 -17.22
C ASP A 41 -77.43 19.67 -18.23
N GLU A 42 -77.82 19.35 -19.47
CA GLU A 42 -76.90 18.82 -20.48
C GLU A 42 -75.72 19.77 -20.75
N ARG A 43 -75.98 21.08 -20.81
CA ARG A 43 -74.93 22.08 -21.03
C ARG A 43 -73.99 22.19 -19.83
N GLN A 44 -74.51 22.02 -18.61
CA GLN A 44 -73.67 22.01 -17.41
C GLN A 44 -72.82 20.72 -17.32
N ALA A 45 -73.38 19.58 -17.72
CA ALA A 45 -72.66 18.31 -17.76
C ALA A 45 -71.49 18.35 -18.75
N GLU A 46 -71.71 18.93 -19.94
CA GLU A 46 -70.67 19.15 -20.96
C GLU A 46 -69.54 20.05 -20.44
N ILE A 47 -69.86 21.19 -19.83
CA ILE A 47 -68.86 22.13 -19.27
C ILE A 47 -68.02 21.47 -18.17
N GLN A 48 -68.65 20.67 -17.30
CA GLN A 48 -67.90 19.94 -16.27
C GLN A 48 -66.96 18.89 -16.86
N ALA A 49 -67.41 18.18 -17.90
CA ALA A 49 -66.59 17.18 -18.58
C ALA A 49 -65.40 17.83 -19.28
N GLU A 50 -65.62 18.97 -19.97
CA GLU A 50 -64.57 19.75 -20.63
C GLU A 50 -63.54 20.29 -19.64
N ALA A 51 -64.01 20.87 -18.52
CA ALA A 51 -63.12 21.35 -17.46
C ALA A 51 -62.27 20.23 -16.85
N LEU A 52 -62.83 19.03 -16.69
CA LEU A 52 -62.09 17.89 -16.15
C LEU A 52 -61.07 17.33 -17.15
N VAL A 53 -61.42 17.27 -18.45
CA VAL A 53 -60.47 16.91 -19.52
C VAL A 53 -59.29 17.87 -19.51
N ALA A 54 -59.55 19.18 -19.50
CA ALA A 54 -58.50 20.19 -19.46
C ALA A 54 -57.57 20.04 -18.25
N LEU A 55 -58.12 19.76 -17.06
CA LEU A 55 -57.33 19.52 -15.84
C LEU A 55 -56.48 18.25 -15.93
N VAL A 56 -57.02 17.19 -16.54
CA VAL A 56 -56.30 15.91 -16.70
C VAL A 56 -55.17 16.08 -17.71
N GLU A 57 -55.42 16.71 -18.86
CA GLU A 57 -54.41 16.95 -19.89
C GLU A 57 -53.26 17.84 -19.39
N ASP A 58 -53.56 18.87 -18.59
CA ASP A 58 -52.55 19.78 -18.00
C ASP A 58 -51.60 19.06 -17.02
N ARG A 59 -52.06 18.01 -16.36
CA ARG A 59 -51.28 17.26 -15.35
C ARG A 59 -50.50 16.08 -15.93
N LEU A 60 -50.76 15.70 -17.19
CA LEU A 60 -50.08 14.57 -17.81
C LEU A 60 -48.74 15.01 -18.39
N ALA A 61 -47.70 14.22 -18.10
CA ALA A 61 -46.42 14.38 -18.79
C ALA A 61 -46.63 14.24 -20.30
N THR A 62 -46.16 15.22 -21.06
CA THR A 62 -46.29 15.22 -22.50
C THR A 62 -45.32 14.21 -23.12
N LYS A 63 -45.56 13.86 -24.40
CA LYS A 63 -44.59 13.05 -25.14
C LYS A 63 -43.21 13.73 -25.19
N GLN A 64 -43.17 15.06 -25.22
CA GLN A 64 -41.92 15.82 -25.22
C GLN A 64 -41.15 15.64 -23.92
N ASP A 65 -41.82 15.66 -22.77
CA ASP A 65 -41.20 15.42 -21.46
C ASP A 65 -40.58 14.01 -21.39
N ILE A 66 -41.30 13.01 -21.90
CA ILE A 66 -40.78 11.63 -21.98
C ILE A 66 -39.55 11.56 -22.89
N PHE A 67 -39.54 12.25 -24.03
CA PHE A 67 -38.37 12.31 -24.91
C PHE A 67 -37.19 13.03 -24.26
N ALA A 68 -37.43 14.11 -23.52
CA ALA A 68 -36.40 14.81 -22.77
C ALA A 68 -35.77 13.89 -21.72
N LEU A 69 -36.60 13.21 -20.90
CA LEU A 69 -36.11 12.26 -19.90
C LEU A 69 -35.32 11.09 -20.52
N LYS A 70 -35.76 10.56 -21.67
CA LYS A 70 -35.03 9.50 -22.39
C LYS A 70 -33.66 9.99 -22.87
N ARG A 71 -33.58 11.24 -23.32
CA ARG A 71 -32.33 11.86 -23.74
C ARG A 71 -31.40 12.05 -22.54
N ASP A 72 -31.91 12.63 -21.45
CA ASP A 72 -31.13 12.84 -20.23
C ASP A 72 -30.59 11.52 -19.67
N LEU A 73 -31.40 10.46 -19.73
CA LEU A 73 -30.98 9.11 -19.34
C LEU A 73 -29.85 8.58 -20.24
N ALA A 74 -29.95 8.77 -21.55
CA ALA A 74 -28.90 8.37 -22.50
C ALA A 74 -27.60 9.15 -22.26
N ASP A 75 -27.70 10.44 -21.94
CA ASP A 75 -26.55 11.30 -21.64
C ASP A 75 -25.88 10.87 -20.31
N VAL A 76 -26.65 10.56 -19.27
CA VAL A 76 -26.14 9.99 -18.01
C VAL A 76 -25.47 8.64 -18.24
N GLU A 77 -26.07 7.75 -19.01
CA GLU A 77 -25.47 6.45 -19.34
C GLU A 77 -24.13 6.61 -20.09
N ALA A 78 -24.08 7.53 -21.06
CA ALA A 78 -22.86 7.82 -21.81
C ALA A 78 -21.74 8.36 -20.91
N ASN A 79 -22.08 9.28 -19.99
CA ASN A 79 -21.15 9.83 -19.01
C ASN A 79 -20.61 8.75 -18.08
N LEU A 80 -21.49 7.92 -17.50
CA LEU A 80 -21.05 6.81 -16.63
C LEU A 80 -20.14 5.83 -17.38
N ARG A 81 -20.45 5.50 -18.63
CA ARG A 81 -19.59 4.64 -19.46
C ARG A 81 -18.21 5.26 -19.72
N ARG A 82 -18.13 6.58 -19.87
CA ARG A 82 -16.86 7.29 -20.03
C ARG A 82 -16.06 7.26 -18.74
N ASP A 83 -16.69 7.58 -17.62
CA ASP A 83 -16.01 7.66 -16.33
C ASP A 83 -15.48 6.27 -15.88
N ILE A 84 -16.23 5.20 -16.15
CA ILE A 84 -15.75 3.81 -15.95
C ILE A 84 -14.48 3.54 -16.77
N ARG A 85 -14.47 3.89 -18.05
CA ARG A 85 -13.27 3.69 -18.91
C ARG A 85 -12.09 4.53 -18.42
N GLU A 86 -12.33 5.74 -17.97
CA GLU A 86 -11.29 6.60 -17.41
C GLU A 86 -10.70 6.01 -16.12
N MET A 87 -11.55 5.51 -15.23
CA MET A 87 -11.11 4.84 -14.00
C MET A 87 -10.31 3.56 -14.30
N ASP A 88 -10.77 2.73 -15.24
CA ASP A 88 -10.03 1.54 -15.67
C ASP A 88 -8.62 1.92 -16.20
N GLY A 89 -8.52 2.99 -16.98
CA GLY A 89 -7.23 3.52 -17.45
C GLY A 89 -6.32 4.02 -16.33
N LYS A 90 -6.88 4.76 -15.35
CA LYS A 90 -6.15 5.22 -14.15
C LYS A 90 -5.67 4.06 -13.30
N ILE A 91 -6.49 3.02 -13.14
CA ILE A 91 -6.12 1.81 -12.40
C ILE A 91 -4.94 1.11 -13.07
N GLU A 92 -4.98 0.90 -14.39
CA GLU A 92 -3.89 0.21 -15.08
C GLU A 92 -2.59 1.04 -15.05
N THR A 93 -2.70 2.36 -15.22
CA THR A 93 -1.54 3.28 -15.10
C THR A 93 -0.93 3.22 -13.70
N THR A 94 -1.76 3.37 -12.66
CA THR A 94 -1.31 3.30 -11.26
C THR A 94 -0.67 1.95 -10.93
N LYS A 95 -1.22 0.86 -11.47
CA LYS A 95 -0.67 -0.48 -11.30
C LYS A 95 0.73 -0.58 -11.93
N VAL A 96 0.92 -0.10 -13.16
CA VAL A 96 2.23 -0.09 -13.83
C VAL A 96 3.23 0.76 -13.04
N GLU A 97 2.83 1.95 -12.58
CA GLU A 97 3.67 2.82 -11.76
C GLU A 97 4.09 2.18 -10.43
N ILE A 98 3.15 1.53 -9.74
CA ILE A 98 3.44 0.83 -8.48
C ILE A 98 4.44 -0.31 -8.72
N LEU A 99 4.23 -1.13 -9.76
CA LEU A 99 5.14 -2.23 -10.09
C LEU A 99 6.55 -1.72 -10.38
N ALA A 100 6.69 -0.71 -11.25
CA ALA A 100 7.99 -0.12 -11.57
C ALA A 100 8.69 0.49 -10.34
N ARG A 101 7.93 1.15 -9.46
CA ARG A 101 8.47 1.74 -8.22
C ARG A 101 8.92 0.67 -7.24
N VAL A 102 8.18 -0.44 -7.12
CA VAL A 102 8.54 -1.56 -6.26
C VAL A 102 9.81 -2.24 -6.76
N ASP A 103 9.91 -2.52 -8.06
CA ASP A 103 11.11 -3.13 -8.66
C ASP A 103 12.35 -2.25 -8.41
N THR A 104 12.23 -0.94 -8.64
CA THR A 104 13.33 0.01 -8.39
C THR A 104 13.74 0.04 -6.91
N LYS A 105 12.77 0.02 -5.99
CA LYS A 105 13.05 -0.02 -4.54
C LYS A 105 13.70 -1.33 -4.11
N ILE A 106 13.33 -2.44 -4.74
CA ILE A 106 13.96 -3.74 -4.48
C ILE A 106 15.42 -3.72 -4.95
N GLU A 107 15.70 -3.25 -6.16
CA GLU A 107 17.07 -3.18 -6.68
C GLU A 107 17.97 -2.26 -5.87
N THR A 108 17.47 -1.08 -5.48
CA THR A 108 18.21 -0.16 -4.59
C THR A 108 18.46 -0.77 -3.22
N ALA A 109 17.47 -1.41 -2.61
CA ALA A 109 17.63 -2.08 -1.31
C ALA A 109 18.63 -3.25 -1.37
N LYS A 110 18.67 -4.01 -2.48
CA LYS A 110 19.68 -5.06 -2.70
C LYS A 110 21.08 -4.47 -2.74
N VAL A 111 21.28 -3.39 -3.50
CA VAL A 111 22.58 -2.71 -3.62
C VAL A 111 23.04 -2.17 -2.26
N ASP A 112 22.14 -1.52 -1.52
CA ASP A 112 22.46 -1.01 -0.19
C ASP A 112 22.82 -2.15 0.78
N THR A 113 22.09 -3.26 0.73
CA THR A 113 22.40 -4.45 1.53
C THR A 113 23.79 -5.01 1.20
N ILE A 114 24.14 -5.12 -0.09
CA ILE A 114 25.47 -5.55 -0.55
C ILE A 114 26.55 -4.61 -0.03
N LYS A 115 26.34 -3.29 -0.15
CA LYS A 115 27.29 -2.26 0.29
C LYS A 115 27.55 -2.35 1.80
N TRP A 116 26.51 -2.45 2.62
CA TRP A 116 26.65 -2.61 4.07
C TRP A 116 27.32 -3.92 4.44
N THR A 117 26.96 -5.02 3.77
CA THR A 117 27.58 -6.33 3.97
C THR A 117 29.07 -6.30 3.65
N ALA A 118 29.47 -5.75 2.50
CA ALA A 118 30.86 -5.58 2.12
C ALA A 118 31.64 -4.70 3.12
N GLY A 119 31.03 -3.61 3.60
CA GLY A 119 31.60 -2.74 4.63
C GLY A 119 31.88 -3.47 5.94
N MET A 120 30.94 -4.30 6.41
CA MET A 120 31.14 -5.14 7.59
C MET A 120 32.25 -6.18 7.39
N PHE A 121 32.30 -6.84 6.23
CA PHE A 121 33.39 -7.79 5.89
C PHE A 121 34.77 -7.12 5.92
N ALA A 122 34.89 -5.91 5.37
CA ALA A 122 36.14 -5.17 5.41
C ALA A 122 36.54 -4.80 6.84
N ALA A 123 35.60 -4.30 7.64
CA ALA A 123 35.85 -3.91 9.03
C ALA A 123 36.32 -5.09 9.89
N GLN A 124 35.62 -6.23 9.85
CA GLN A 124 36.01 -7.41 10.61
C GLN A 124 37.36 -7.98 10.16
N THR A 125 37.67 -7.92 8.85
CA THR A 125 38.96 -8.38 8.32
C THR A 125 40.10 -7.54 8.86
N ALA A 126 39.93 -6.21 8.90
CA ALA A 126 40.91 -5.31 9.51
C ALA A 126 41.10 -5.59 11.02
N LEU A 127 40.01 -5.85 11.75
CA LEU A 127 40.07 -6.22 13.17
C LEU A 127 40.84 -7.53 13.40
N ILE A 128 40.57 -8.57 12.60
CA ILE A 128 41.25 -9.87 12.70
C ILE A 128 42.75 -9.71 12.39
N LEU A 129 43.10 -9.03 11.30
CA LEU A 129 44.50 -8.78 10.92
C LEU A 129 45.24 -7.97 12.00
N GLY A 130 44.58 -6.96 12.58
CA GLY A 130 45.13 -6.18 13.69
C GLY A 130 45.40 -7.04 14.93
N ALA A 131 44.46 -7.92 15.30
CA ALA A 131 44.63 -8.84 16.42
C ALA A 131 45.78 -9.85 16.17
N MET A 132 45.85 -10.42 14.97
CA MET A 132 46.93 -11.33 14.59
C MET A 132 48.31 -10.64 14.64
N PHE A 133 48.41 -9.40 14.15
CA PHE A 133 49.65 -8.63 14.22
C PHE A 133 50.08 -8.34 15.66
N ALA A 134 49.14 -7.97 16.53
CA ALA A 134 49.41 -7.76 17.95
C ALA A 134 49.91 -9.05 18.63
N MET A 135 49.30 -10.21 18.33
CA MET A 135 49.76 -11.50 18.84
C MET A 135 51.19 -11.85 18.37
N LEU A 136 51.52 -11.61 17.09
CA LEU A 136 52.88 -11.83 16.57
C LEU A 136 53.92 -10.97 17.29
N LYS A 137 53.58 -9.73 17.65
CA LYS A 137 54.46 -8.84 18.41
C LYS A 137 54.66 -9.28 19.86
N MET A 138 53.64 -9.83 20.50
CA MET A 138 53.73 -10.30 21.90
C MET A 138 54.51 -11.62 22.04
N ASN A 139 54.61 -12.44 20.99
CA ASN A 139 55.39 -13.68 21.00
C ASN A 139 56.86 -13.48 20.56
N GLN A 140 57.32 -12.24 20.38
CA GLN A 140 58.74 -12.00 20.14
C GLN A 140 59.51 -12.18 21.46
N PRO A 141 60.50 -13.09 21.53
CA PRO A 141 61.30 -13.24 22.74
C PRO A 141 61.96 -11.91 23.06
N ASN A 142 61.85 -11.48 24.33
CA ASN A 142 62.49 -10.26 24.81
C ASN A 142 63.97 -10.27 24.38
N PRO A 143 64.48 -9.23 23.68
CA PRO A 143 65.88 -9.20 23.30
C PRO A 143 66.72 -9.38 24.57
N GLN A 144 67.45 -10.49 24.65
CA GLN A 144 68.39 -10.69 25.75
C GLN A 144 69.40 -9.55 25.70
N PRO A 145 69.73 -8.90 26.82
CA PRO A 145 70.81 -7.93 26.84
C PRO A 145 72.08 -8.62 26.34
N THR A 146 72.52 -8.26 25.13
CA THR A 146 73.77 -8.75 24.56
C THR A 146 74.91 -8.20 25.40
N GLY A 147 75.47 -9.06 26.24
CA GLY A 147 76.58 -8.75 27.14
C GLY A 147 76.12 -8.72 28.59
N SER A 148 76.52 -9.74 29.35
CA SER A 148 76.77 -9.55 30.78
C SER A 148 77.67 -8.33 30.94
N PRO A 149 77.41 -7.42 31.90
CA PRO A 149 78.36 -6.36 32.22
C PRO A 149 79.69 -7.04 32.54
N LEU A 150 80.78 -6.61 31.89
CA LEU A 150 82.13 -7.04 32.27
C LEU A 150 82.29 -6.80 33.79
N PRO A 151 82.73 -7.80 34.57
CA PRO A 151 82.96 -7.63 35.99
C PRO A 151 83.95 -6.47 36.19
N SER A 152 83.64 -5.60 37.13
CA SER A 152 84.51 -4.45 37.43
C SER A 152 85.87 -4.98 37.90
N ALA A 153 86.98 -4.32 37.55
CA ALA A 153 88.33 -4.75 37.92
C ALA A 153 88.56 -4.98 39.44
N GLN A 154 87.63 -4.55 40.28
CA GLN A 154 87.58 -4.82 41.72
C GLN A 154 87.21 -6.28 42.06
N GLU A 155 86.46 -6.98 41.21
CA GLU A 155 86.09 -8.40 41.42
C GLU A 155 87.19 -9.37 40.99
N MET A 156 88.20 -8.90 40.25
CA MET A 156 89.35 -9.71 39.81
C MET A 156 90.51 -9.69 40.81
N ARG A 157 90.33 -9.09 42.00
CA ARG A 157 91.33 -9.09 43.07
C ARG A 157 91.34 -10.45 43.75
N LEU A 158 92.43 -11.20 43.56
CA LEU A 158 92.65 -12.55 44.11
C LEU A 158 92.36 -12.61 45.63
N PRO A 159 91.75 -13.71 46.13
CA PRO A 159 91.58 -13.89 47.57
C PRO A 159 92.94 -13.93 48.27
N ALA A 160 93.05 -13.24 49.41
CA ALA A 160 94.25 -13.25 50.25
C ALA A 160 94.57 -14.69 50.72
N PRO A 161 95.85 -15.06 50.89
CA PRO A 161 96.24 -16.41 51.30
C PRO A 161 95.65 -16.74 52.69
N SER A 162 95.00 -17.90 52.79
CA SER A 162 94.41 -18.41 54.03
C SER A 162 95.49 -18.71 55.07
N THR A 163 95.38 -18.10 56.25
CA THR A 163 96.17 -18.44 57.45
C THR A 163 95.90 -19.89 57.88
N PRO A 164 96.92 -20.66 58.33
CA PRO A 164 96.70 -22.04 58.79
C PRO A 164 96.00 -22.04 60.16
N MET A 165 94.99 -22.91 60.31
CA MET A 165 94.31 -23.15 61.59
C MET A 165 95.22 -23.95 62.55
N PRO A 166 95.28 -23.60 63.85
CA PRO A 166 96.09 -24.34 64.83
C PRO A 166 95.48 -25.72 65.18
N VAL A 167 96.37 -26.71 65.28
CA VAL A 167 96.08 -28.10 65.66
C VAL A 167 95.64 -28.16 67.13
N VAL A 168 94.46 -28.72 67.39
CA VAL A 168 93.98 -29.01 68.75
C VAL A 168 94.50 -30.40 69.16
N PRO A 169 95.25 -30.55 70.26
CA PRO A 169 95.69 -31.86 70.73
C PRO A 169 94.59 -32.53 71.58
N HIS A 170 94.27 -33.79 71.27
CA HIS A 170 93.56 -34.67 72.18
C HIS A 170 94.56 -35.37 73.10
N THR A 171 94.61 -34.97 74.37
CA THR A 171 95.23 -35.75 75.45
C THR A 171 94.17 -36.60 76.14
N ARG A 172 94.52 -37.85 76.41
CA ARG A 172 93.92 -38.68 77.47
C ARG A 172 94.73 -38.48 78.74
#